data_AF-A0A0G3HGF7-F1
#
_entry.id   AF-A0A0G3HGF7-F1
#
_cell.length_a   1.000
_cell.length_b   1.000
_cell.length_c   1.000
_cell.angle_alpha   90.00
_cell.angle_beta   90.00
_cell.angle_gamma   90.00
#
_symmetry.space_group_name_H-M   'P 1'
#
loop_
_entity.id
_entity.type
_entity.pdbx_description
1 polymer ?
#
loop_
_entity_poly.entity_id
_entity_poly.type
_entity_poly.pdbx_seq_one_letter_code
_entity_poly.pdbx_strand_id
1 'polypeptide(L)' 'MTIYSALITHLRRLSDLYRDERGMSTIEYAMGSLAAAALAAVLFVVVNGDGVTTAMEAIITDALSNTPN' A
#
# COMPACT_ATOMS: atom_id res chain seq x y z
N MET A 1 35.21 -17.92 -7.51
CA MET A 1 34.96 -17.55 -6.09
C MET A 1 34.85 -16.04 -5.89
N THR A 2 35.73 -15.21 -6.45
CA THR A 2 35.81 -13.75 -6.22
C THR A 2 34.66 -12.92 -6.83
N ILE A 3 34.10 -13.34 -7.96
CA ILE A 3 32.95 -12.66 -8.59
C ILE A 3 31.69 -12.82 -7.73
N TYR A 4 31.48 -14.01 -7.18
CA TYR A 4 30.33 -14.30 -6.31
C TYR A 4 30.38 -13.48 -5.01
N SER A 5 31.56 -13.33 -4.40
CA SER A 5 31.69 -12.49 -3.20
C SER A 5 31.49 -11.00 -3.51
N ALA A 6 31.96 -10.53 -4.67
CA ALA A 6 31.71 -9.15 -5.11
C ALA A 6 30.21 -8.88 -5.32
N LEU A 7 29.50 -9.79 -5.99
CA LEU A 7 28.05 -9.71 -6.18
C LEU A 7 27.31 -9.68 -4.85
N ILE A 8 27.63 -10.60 -3.93
CA ILE A 8 26.98 -10.68 -2.62
C ILE A 8 27.21 -9.41 -1.80
N THR A 9 28.41 -8.82 -1.84
CA THR A 9 28.72 -7.57 -1.14
C THR A 9 27.92 -6.39 -1.72
N HIS A 10 27.74 -6.33 -3.05
CA HIS A 10 26.91 -5.30 -3.67
C HIS A 10 25.45 -5.43 -3.27
N LEU A 11 24.92 -6.66 -3.27
CA LEU A 11 23.55 -6.92 -2.85
C LEU A 11 23.32 -6.56 -1.38
N ARG A 12 24.29 -6.84 -0.50
CA ARG A 12 24.22 -6.43 0.92
C ARG A 12 24.22 -4.92 1.10
N ARG A 13 25.04 -4.17 0.36
CA ARG A 13 25.03 -2.71 0.43
C ARG A 13 23.70 -2.13 -0.01
N LEU A 14 23.10 -2.69 -1.06
CA LEU A 14 21.76 -2.27 -1.52
C LEU A 14 20.69 -2.58 -0.47
N SER A 15 20.76 -3.73 0.20
CA SER A 15 19.83 -4.05 1.28
C SER A 15 20.06 -3.17 2.51
N ASP A 16 21.29 -2.81 2.83
CA ASP A 16 21.61 -1.93 3.96
C ASP A 16 21.13 -0.51 3.69
N LEU A 17 21.26 0.01 2.46
CA LEU A 17 20.68 1.31 2.07
C LEU A 17 19.15 1.33 2.21
N TYR A 18 18.48 0.21 1.93
CA TYR A 18 17.04 0.05 2.15
C TYR A 18 16.66 -0.15 3.62
N ARG A 19 17.60 -0.61 4.45
CA ARG A 19 17.41 -0.89 5.88
C ARG A 19 18.06 0.15 6.78
N ASP A 20 18.57 1.25 6.23
CA ASP A 20 19.24 2.28 7.01
C ASP A 20 18.21 3.18 7.71
N GLU A 21 17.47 2.55 8.61
CA GLU A 21 16.57 3.14 9.59
C GLU A 21 17.35 3.78 10.74
N ARG A 22 18.68 3.57 10.78
CA ARG A 22 19.58 3.95 11.88
C ARG A 22 19.81 5.46 12.01
N GLY A 23 19.31 6.26 11.07
CA GLY A 23 19.29 7.72 11.12
C GLY A 23 17.89 8.34 11.26
N MET A 24 16.83 7.53 11.28
CA MET A 24 15.44 8.02 11.35
C MET A 24 15.03 8.22 12.82
N SER A 25 14.54 9.40 13.14
CA SER A 25 14.06 9.76 14.47
C SER A 25 12.77 9.00 14.82
N THR A 26 12.54 8.76 16.11
CA THR A 26 11.29 8.17 16.62
C THR A 26 10.04 8.95 16.18
N ILE A 27 10.18 10.27 15.99
CA ILE A 27 9.11 11.14 15.51
C ILE A 27 8.71 10.80 14.07
N GLU A 28 9.68 10.54 13.19
CA GLU A 28 9.40 10.20 11.79
C GLU A 28 8.61 8.89 11.68
N TYR A 29 8.92 7.88 12.49
CA TYR A 29 8.13 6.65 12.57
C TYR A 29 6.71 6.87 13.09
N ALA A 30 6.57 7.68 14.14
CA ALA A 30 5.25 8.01 14.69
C ALA A 30 4.40 8.77 13.67
N MET A 31 4.99 9.73 12.96
CA MET A 31 4.33 10.50 11.91
C MET A 31 3.97 9.64 10.71
N GLY A 32 4.83 8.69 10.30
CA GLY A 32 4.51 7.73 9.24
C GLY A 32 3.30 6.86 9.59
N SER A 33 3.25 6.37 10.84
CA SER A 33 2.11 5.59 11.34
C SER A 33 0.83 6.43 11.43
N LEU A 34 0.94 7.68 11.87
CA LEU A 34 -0.17 8.63 11.93
C LEU A 34 -0.70 8.99 10.55
N ALA A 35 0.17 9.22 9.58
CA ALA A 35 -0.20 9.46 8.19
C ALA A 35 -0.93 8.25 7.58
N ALA A 36 -0.44 7.04 7.82
CA ALA A 36 -1.09 5.81 7.37
C ALA A 36 -2.48 5.62 8.02
N ALA A 37 -2.59 5.87 9.32
CA ALA A 37 -3.87 5.78 10.04
C ALA A 37 -4.88 6.83 9.54
N ALA A 38 -4.44 8.07 9.28
CA ALA A 38 -5.29 9.12 8.73
C ALA A 38 -5.81 8.75 7.33
N LEU A 39 -4.94 8.21 6.46
CA LEU A 39 -5.34 7.73 5.13
C LEU A 39 -6.35 6.59 5.24
N ALA A 40 -6.13 5.63 6.13
CA ALA A 40 -7.04 4.50 6.36
C ALA A 40 -8.42 4.99 6.85
N ALA A 41 -8.44 5.97 7.76
CA ALA A 41 -9.69 6.57 8.23
C ALA A 41 -10.46 7.27 7.10
N VAL A 42 -9.77 8.03 6.25
CA VAL A 42 -10.40 8.66 5.08
C VAL A 42 -10.94 7.59 4.12
N LEU A 43 -10.16 6.55 3.81
CA LEU A 43 -10.61 5.46 2.93
C LEU A 43 -11.82 4.73 3.51
N PHE A 44 -11.85 4.50 4.82
CA PHE A 44 -13.01 3.90 5.48
C PHE A 44 -14.27 4.74 5.25
N VAL A 45 -14.20 6.06 5.43
CA VAL A 45 -15.34 6.95 5.17
C VAL A 45 -15.75 6.90 3.70
N VAL A 46 -14.79 6.92 2.76
CA VAL A 46 -15.08 6.89 1.32
C VAL A 46 -15.78 5.59 0.92
N VAL A 47 -15.27 4.45 1.37
CA VAL A 47 -15.82 3.12 1.02
C VAL A 47 -17.21 2.90 1.64
N ASN A 48 -17.45 3.44 2.84
CA ASN A 48 -18.76 3.37 3.48
C ASN A 48 -19.72 4.48 3.03
N GLY A 49 -19.29 5.39 2.16
CA GLY A 49 -20.12 6.45 1.63
C GLY A 49 -21.09 5.94 0.55
N ASP A 50 -22.24 6.61 0.44
CA ASP A 50 -23.32 6.23 -0.50
C ASP A 50 -22.83 6.07 -1.94
N GLY A 51 -21.87 6.90 -2.37
CA GLY A 51 -21.34 6.85 -3.74
C GLY A 51 -20.71 5.50 -4.12
N VAL A 52 -19.99 4.84 -3.21
CA VAL A 52 -19.37 3.53 -3.47
C VAL A 52 -20.41 2.43 -3.47
N THR A 53 -21.34 2.44 -2.51
CA THR A 53 -22.43 1.47 -2.42
C THR A 53 -23.34 1.55 -3.65
N THR A 54 -23.78 2.75 -4.04
CA THR A 54 -24.61 2.96 -5.24
C THR A 54 -23.89 2.53 -6.52
N ALA A 55 -22.59 2.80 -6.64
CA ALA A 55 -21.83 2.35 -7.80
C ALA A 55 -21.76 0.81 -7.89
N MET A 56 -21.52 0.14 -6.75
CA MET A 56 -21.54 -1.33 -6.68
C MET A 56 -22.93 -1.89 -7.00
N GLU A 57 -24.00 -1.33 -6.44
CA GLU A 57 -25.38 -1.72 -6.74
C GLU A 57 -25.71 -1.57 -8.22
N ALA A 58 -25.27 -0.47 -8.85
CA ALA A 58 -25.47 -0.23 -10.27
C ALA A 58 -24.75 -1.27 -11.13
N ILE A 59 -23.49 -1.58 -10.81
CA ILE A 59 -22.71 -2.62 -11.51
C ILE A 59 -23.37 -3.99 -11.39
N ILE A 60 -23.83 -4.36 -10.19
CA ILE A 60 -24.51 -5.65 -9.96
C ILE A 60 -25.83 -5.71 -10.73
N THR A 61 -26.62 -4.63 -10.67
CA THR A 61 -27.91 -4.54 -11.36
C THR A 61 -27.72 -4.65 -12.88
N ASP A 62 -26.74 -3.93 -13.43
CA ASP A 62 -26.39 -4.00 -14.86
C ASP A 62 -25.99 -5.42 -15.27
N ALA A 63 -25.13 -6.07 -14.49
CA ALA A 63 -24.69 -7.45 -14.74
C ALA A 63 -25.85 -8.46 -14.70
N LEU A 64 -26.79 -8.31 -13.76
CA LEU A 64 -27.97 -9.19 -13.66
C LEU A 64 -28.99 -8.93 -14.77
N SER A 65 -29.14 -7.67 -15.20
CA SER A 65 -30.06 -7.29 -16.27
C SER A 65 -29.56 -7.69 -17.66
N ASN A 66 -28.24 -7.79 -17.87
CA ASN A 66 -27.61 -8.27 -19.09
C ASN A 66 -27.56 -9.81 -19.19
N THR A 67 -28.63 -10.51 -18.78
CA THR A 67 -28.73 -11.95 -19.02
C THR A 67 -29.01 -12.18 -20.52
N PRO A 68 -28.12 -12.85 -21.28
CA PRO A 68 -28.32 -13.08 -22.71
C PRO A 68 -29.53 -13.99 -22.92
N ASN A 69 -30.37 -13.63 -23.89
CA ASN A 69 -31.53 -14.38 -24.35
C ASN A 69 -31.16 -15.68 -25.09
#